data_AF-A0ABD6ELW8-F1
#
_entry.id   AF-A0ABD6ELW8-F1
#
_cell.length_a   1.000
_cell.length_b   1.000
_cell.length_c   1.000
_cell.angle_alpha   90.00
_cell.angle_beta   90.00
_cell.angle_gamma   90.00
#
_symmetry.space_group_name_H-M   'P 1'
#
loop_
_entity.id
_entity.type
_entity.pdbx_description
1 polymer ?
#
loop_
_entity_poly.entity_id
_entity_poly.type
_entity_poly.pdbx_seq_one_letter_code
_entity_poly.pdbx_strand_id
1 'polypeptide(L)'
;MEDDCPQGGDDVRLSVLRTLGTFNCRSVLCVLCSNALTVYDRYPLIDGTFFLSPVQHVKDAISMKYDSRFLYLHVLCIRCMQTRFACERCGKSDWFMGESLIIGTLYTYDVLSISLCCPPACRCCMHTLPLTDSQQRSVEKGNYSLLMEQVTCSACGSQDYHRIRRIDMIKINEVQ
;
A
#
# COMPACT_ATOMS: atom_id res chain seq x y z
N MET A 1 -20.30 12.15 31.06
CA MET A 1 -20.38 11.78 29.64
C MET A 1 -18.93 11.66 29.21
N GLU A 2 -18.36 10.47 29.36
CA GLU A 2 -16.99 10.20 28.93
C GLU A 2 -17.02 10.07 27.41
N ASP A 3 -16.26 10.93 26.77
CA ASP A 3 -16.07 10.96 25.33
C ASP A 3 -15.27 9.69 25.00
N ASP A 4 -15.96 8.64 24.56
CA ASP A 4 -15.38 7.43 23.99
C ASP A 4 -14.60 7.84 22.73
N CYS A 5 -13.37 8.29 22.95
CA CYS A 5 -12.36 8.41 21.90
C CYS A 5 -12.33 7.05 21.18
N PRO A 6 -12.43 6.99 19.85
CA PRO A 6 -12.51 5.72 19.14
C PRO A 6 -11.29 4.86 19.45
N GLN A 7 -11.48 3.87 20.33
CA GLN A 7 -10.43 3.02 20.93
C GLN A 7 -9.58 2.26 19.88
N GLY A 8 -10.03 2.17 18.63
CA GLY A 8 -9.30 1.51 17.55
C GLY A 8 -8.03 2.22 17.07
N GLY A 9 -7.89 3.54 17.31
CA GLY A 9 -6.72 4.30 16.87
C GLY A 9 -5.44 3.94 17.63
N ASP A 10 -5.56 3.67 18.93
CA ASP A 10 -4.40 3.37 19.78
C ASP A 10 -3.90 1.93 19.59
N ASP A 11 -4.79 0.95 19.39
CA ASP A 11 -4.39 -0.43 19.13
C ASP A 11 -3.54 -0.55 17.86
N VAL A 12 -3.94 0.14 16.80
CA VAL A 12 -3.21 0.19 15.53
C VAL A 12 -1.84 0.84 15.72
N ARG A 13 -1.79 2.00 16.39
CA ARG A 13 -0.54 2.69 16.73
C ARG A 13 0.41 1.78 17.51
N LEU A 14 -0.08 1.20 18.60
CA LEU A 14 0.69 0.33 19.47
C LEU A 14 1.17 -0.92 18.74
N SER A 15 0.37 -1.46 17.82
CA SER A 15 0.75 -2.60 17.00
C SER A 15 1.92 -2.25 16.08
N VAL A 16 1.85 -1.12 15.36
CA VAL A 16 2.94 -0.62 14.51
C VAL A 16 4.21 -0.38 15.34
N LEU A 17 4.10 0.35 16.46
CA LEU A 17 5.25 0.66 17.32
C LEU A 17 5.88 -0.60 17.94
N ARG A 18 5.07 -1.59 18.34
CA ARG A 18 5.55 -2.87 18.86
C ARG A 18 6.30 -3.66 17.79
N THR A 19 5.77 -3.70 16.56
CA THR A 19 6.44 -4.34 15.44
C THR A 19 7.78 -3.66 15.16
N LEU A 20 7.79 -2.34 14.96
CA LEU A 20 9.02 -1.57 14.71
C LEU A 20 10.05 -1.71 15.84
N GLY A 21 9.59 -1.71 17.10
CA GLY A 21 10.42 -1.94 18.29
C GLY A 21 11.06 -3.33 18.31
N THR A 22 10.35 -4.37 17.89
CA THR A 22 10.89 -5.73 17.75
C THR A 22 12.06 -5.80 16.77
N PHE A 23 12.01 -5.00 15.70
CA PHE A 23 13.09 -4.89 14.70
C PHE A 23 14.11 -3.79 15.03
N ASN A 24 13.99 -3.10 16.17
CA ASN A 24 14.81 -1.95 16.57
C ASN A 24 14.87 -0.84 15.49
N CYS A 25 13.76 -0.65 14.76
CA CYS A 25 13.65 0.33 13.68
C CYS A 25 13.04 1.63 14.19
N ARG A 26 13.83 2.70 14.20
CA ARG A 26 13.36 4.08 14.47
C ARG A 26 13.14 4.91 13.21
N SER A 27 13.50 4.34 12.06
CA SER A 27 13.28 4.94 10.76
C SER A 27 12.87 3.86 9.76
N VAL A 28 12.01 4.23 8.82
CA VAL A 28 11.55 3.35 7.74
C VAL A 28 11.73 4.08 6.41
N LEU A 29 12.09 3.35 5.34
CA LEU A 29 12.30 3.94 4.02
C LEU A 29 10.96 4.13 3.30
N CYS A 30 10.80 5.26 2.60
CA CYS A 30 9.72 5.43 1.65
C CYS A 30 9.83 4.38 0.54
N VAL A 31 8.72 3.71 0.26
CA VAL A 31 8.62 2.66 -0.77
C VAL A 31 8.96 3.16 -2.18
N LEU A 32 8.74 4.46 -2.47
CA LEU A 32 8.97 5.03 -3.80
C LEU A 32 10.32 5.75 -3.93
N CYS A 33 10.67 6.62 -2.98
CA CYS A 33 11.89 7.44 -3.09
C CYS A 33 13.04 7.01 -2.19
N SER A 34 12.87 5.94 -1.40
CA SER A 34 13.85 5.43 -0.44
C SER A 34 14.34 6.43 0.61
N ASN A 35 13.71 7.61 0.72
CA ASN A 35 13.99 8.57 1.79
C ASN A 35 13.69 7.94 3.15
N ALA A 36 14.64 7.99 4.08
CA ALA A 36 14.42 7.54 5.45
C ALA A 36 13.49 8.52 6.18
N LEU A 37 12.49 7.98 6.88
CA LEU A 37 11.52 8.74 7.66
C LEU A 37 11.59 8.32 9.12
N THR A 38 11.62 9.31 10.01
CA THR A 38 11.55 9.11 11.46
C THR A 38 10.17 8.59 11.85
N VAL A 39 10.15 7.61 12.76
CA VAL A 39 8.93 7.10 13.38
C VAL A 39 8.69 7.83 14.70
N TYR A 40 7.51 8.40 14.86
CA TYR A 40 7.07 9.09 16.07
C TYR A 40 6.28 8.15 16.98
N ASP A 41 6.30 8.41 18.29
CA ASP A 41 5.59 7.65 19.32
C ASP A 41 4.10 8.04 19.44
N ARG A 42 3.75 9.21 18.92
CA ARG A 42 2.41 9.80 18.88
C ARG A 42 2.03 10.14 17.44
N TYR A 43 0.73 10.30 17.19
CA TYR A 43 0.24 10.72 15.89
C TYR A 43 0.70 12.16 15.55
N PRO A 44 1.02 12.45 14.26
CA PRO A 44 1.16 11.49 13.17
C PRO A 44 2.36 10.57 13.40
N LEU A 45 2.26 9.26 13.11
CA LEU A 45 3.35 8.32 13.39
C LEU A 45 4.56 8.45 12.47
N ILE A 46 4.39 9.14 11.34
CA ILE A 46 5.41 9.34 10.32
C ILE A 46 5.02 10.51 9.41
N ASP A 47 5.99 11.16 8.77
CA ASP A 47 5.77 12.21 7.75
C ASP A 47 5.33 11.62 6.39
N GLY A 48 4.20 10.90 6.43
CA GLY A 48 3.69 10.07 5.34
C GLY A 48 2.54 9.20 5.83
N THR A 49 2.29 8.06 5.20
CA THR A 49 1.38 7.04 5.74
C THR A 49 2.04 5.67 5.74
N PHE A 50 1.72 4.87 6.74
CA PHE A 50 1.98 3.44 6.69
C PHE A 50 0.90 2.73 5.88
N PHE A 51 1.25 1.61 5.28
CA PHE A 51 0.28 0.68 4.70
C PHE A 51 0.77 -0.77 4.75
N LEU A 52 -0.18 -1.71 4.76
CA LEU A 52 0.10 -3.14 4.72
C LEU A 52 -0.10 -3.69 3.30
N SER A 53 0.86 -4.51 2.86
CA SER A 53 0.75 -5.24 1.60
C SER A 53 1.17 -6.69 1.78
N PRO A 54 0.52 -7.67 1.14
CA PRO A 54 1.05 -9.03 1.09
C PRO A 54 2.28 -9.15 0.16
N VAL A 55 2.59 -8.11 -0.61
CA VAL A 55 3.77 -8.02 -1.47
C VAL A 55 4.88 -7.22 -0.78
N GLN A 56 6.08 -7.77 -0.81
CA GLN A 56 7.29 -7.07 -0.40
C GLN A 56 7.76 -6.14 -1.52
N HIS A 57 7.35 -4.86 -1.46
CA HIS A 57 7.77 -3.85 -2.43
C HIS A 57 9.24 -3.45 -2.28
N VAL A 58 9.76 -3.39 -1.06
CA VAL A 58 11.18 -3.11 -0.76
C VAL A 58 11.80 -4.24 0.05
N LYS A 59 13.07 -4.57 -0.20
CA LYS A 59 13.78 -5.70 0.44
C LYS A 59 13.85 -5.59 1.96
N ASP A 60 13.91 -4.37 2.49
CA ASP A 60 14.01 -4.12 3.93
C ASP A 60 12.63 -3.90 4.59
N ALA A 61 11.53 -4.23 3.89
CA ALA A 61 10.19 -4.10 4.45
C ALA A 61 10.01 -5.01 5.67
N ILE A 62 9.38 -4.46 6.69
CA ILE A 62 9.22 -5.12 7.99
C ILE A 62 7.97 -6.01 7.94
N SER A 63 8.09 -7.27 8.36
CA SER A 63 6.94 -8.16 8.47
C SER A 63 6.13 -7.84 9.73
N MET A 64 4.82 -7.68 9.57
CA MET A 64 3.86 -7.37 10.61
C MET A 64 2.72 -8.38 10.59
N LYS A 65 2.36 -8.91 11.77
CA LYS A 65 1.16 -9.73 11.92
C LYS A 65 -0.06 -8.83 12.12
N TYR A 66 -1.02 -8.91 11.21
CA TYR A 66 -2.29 -8.18 11.29
C TYR A 66 -3.43 -9.11 10.90
N ASP A 67 -4.47 -9.18 11.74
CA ASP A 67 -5.64 -10.06 11.55
C ASP A 67 -5.27 -11.49 11.15
N SER A 68 -4.39 -12.12 11.94
CA SER A 68 -3.87 -13.49 11.69
C SER A 68 -3.07 -13.70 10.39
N ARG A 69 -2.82 -12.66 9.61
CA ARG A 69 -2.00 -12.68 8.39
C ARG A 69 -0.64 -12.03 8.64
N PHE A 70 0.39 -12.54 7.97
CA PHE A 70 1.67 -11.85 7.87
C PHE A 70 1.66 -10.98 6.62
N LEU A 71 1.84 -9.67 6.82
CA LEU A 71 1.89 -8.65 5.78
C LEU A 71 3.21 -7.88 5.92
N TYR A 72 3.56 -7.12 4.89
CA TYR A 72 4.70 -6.21 4.90
C TYR A 72 4.22 -4.80 5.20
N LEU A 73 4.84 -4.18 6.20
CA LEU A 73 4.66 -2.81 6.58
C LEU A 73 5.53 -1.93 5.68
N HIS A 74 4.87 -1.06 4.91
CA HIS A 74 5.50 -0.11 4.00
C HIS A 74 5.14 1.32 4.40
N VAL A 75 5.93 2.28 3.89
CA VAL A 75 5.69 3.71 4.09
C VAL A 75 5.66 4.43 2.76
N LEU A 76 4.75 5.37 2.63
CA LEU A 76 4.77 6.38 1.58
C LEU A 76 4.97 7.76 2.21
N CYS A 77 6.05 8.47 1.87
CA CYS A 77 6.30 9.80 2.43
C CYS A 77 5.33 10.85 1.86
N ILE A 78 5.16 11.96 2.58
CA ILE A 78 4.27 13.05 2.19
C ILE A 78 4.59 13.62 0.80
N ARG A 79 5.90 13.72 0.44
CA ARG A 79 6.33 14.16 -0.89
C ARG A 79 5.82 13.23 -1.99
N CYS A 80 5.97 11.92 -1.79
CA CYS A 80 5.50 10.92 -2.74
C CYS A 80 3.96 10.86 -2.79
N MET A 81 3.26 11.08 -1.69
CA MET A 81 1.80 11.20 -1.69
C MET A 81 1.30 12.34 -2.61
N GLN A 82 2.07 13.43 -2.68
CA GLN A 82 1.77 14.61 -3.49
C GLN A 82 2.35 14.54 -4.91
N THR A 83 3.12 13.51 -5.23
CA THR A 83 3.77 13.36 -6.53
C THR A 83 2.83 12.68 -7.52
N ARG A 84 2.76 13.20 -8.74
CA ARG A 84 2.08 12.54 -9.86
C ARG A 84 3.01 11.53 -10.51
N PHE A 85 2.71 10.25 -10.32
CA PHE A 85 3.45 9.16 -10.95
C PHE A 85 2.79 8.72 -12.25
N ALA A 86 3.58 8.52 -13.31
CA ALA A 86 3.07 7.96 -14.55
C ALA A 86 3.00 6.43 -14.47
N CYS A 87 1.97 5.82 -15.04
CA CYS A 87 1.92 4.37 -15.19
C CYS A 87 2.86 3.91 -16.31
N GLU A 88 3.70 2.90 -16.04
CA GLU A 88 4.59 2.32 -17.05
C GLU A 88 3.85 1.81 -18.30
N ARG A 89 2.61 1.31 -18.12
CA ARG A 89 1.83 0.68 -19.19
C ARG A 89 1.09 1.68 -20.08
N CYS A 90 0.44 2.70 -19.52
CA CYS A 90 -0.42 3.61 -20.27
C CYS A 90 0.00 5.09 -20.24
N GLY A 91 1.03 5.44 -19.47
CA GLY A 91 1.53 6.81 -19.36
C GLY A 91 0.65 7.78 -18.57
N LYS A 92 -0.59 7.41 -18.19
CA LYS A 92 -1.46 8.25 -17.34
C LYS A 92 -0.76 8.58 -16.01
N SER A 93 -0.86 9.83 -15.56
CA SER A 93 -0.21 10.34 -14.34
C SER A 93 -1.16 10.85 -13.26
N ASP A 94 -2.46 10.78 -13.52
CA ASP A 94 -3.56 11.27 -12.69
C ASP A 94 -4.27 10.14 -11.92
N TRP A 95 -3.71 8.93 -11.95
CA TRP A 95 -4.37 7.76 -11.37
C TRP A 95 -4.09 7.59 -9.88
N PHE A 96 -2.91 7.98 -9.39
CA PHE A 96 -2.52 7.72 -8.01
C PHE A 96 -3.16 8.74 -7.05
N MET A 97 -4.04 8.28 -6.16
CA MET A 97 -4.78 9.13 -5.22
C MET A 97 -4.05 9.34 -3.88
N GLY A 98 -2.75 9.63 -3.94
CA GLY A 98 -1.93 9.81 -2.73
C GLY A 98 -2.36 10.99 -1.85
N GLU A 99 -2.89 12.06 -2.46
CA GLU A 99 -3.40 13.25 -1.76
C GLU A 99 -4.65 12.98 -0.90
N SER A 100 -5.36 11.87 -1.16
CA SER A 100 -6.54 11.45 -0.38
C SER A 100 -6.17 10.59 0.84
N LEU A 101 -4.90 10.24 1.02
CA LEU A 101 -4.43 9.42 2.13
C LEU A 101 -4.17 10.27 3.37
N ILE A 102 -4.59 9.76 4.53
CA ILE A 102 -4.40 10.41 5.83
C ILE A 102 -2.93 10.25 6.26
N ILE A 103 -2.33 11.34 6.70
CA ILE A 103 -0.95 11.35 7.20
C ILE A 103 -0.89 10.76 8.61
N GLY A 104 0.16 9.98 8.88
CA GLY A 104 0.49 9.43 10.18
C GLY A 104 -0.32 8.21 10.58
N THR A 105 -1.17 7.67 9.70
CA THR A 105 -2.00 6.49 9.96
C THR A 105 -1.42 5.20 9.37
N LEU A 106 -2.13 4.08 9.57
CA LEU A 106 -1.92 2.81 8.91
C LEU A 106 -3.12 2.44 8.04
N TYR A 107 -2.89 2.19 6.76
CA TYR A 107 -3.85 1.52 5.89
C TYR A 107 -3.63 0.00 5.92
N THR A 108 -4.71 -0.77 6.07
CA THR A 108 -4.65 -2.24 6.12
C THR A 108 -4.71 -2.87 4.74
N TYR A 109 -4.48 -2.06 3.70
CA TYR A 109 -4.47 -2.45 2.29
C TYR A 109 -3.34 -1.78 1.52
N ASP A 110 -3.04 -2.33 0.34
CA ASP A 110 -1.98 -1.82 -0.53
C ASP A 110 -2.40 -0.50 -1.20
N VAL A 111 -1.88 0.62 -0.70
CA VAL A 111 -2.26 1.96 -1.17
C VAL A 111 -1.79 2.26 -2.60
N LEU A 112 -0.78 1.55 -3.12
CA LEU A 112 -0.34 1.71 -4.51
C LEU A 112 -1.34 1.12 -5.51
N SER A 113 -2.29 0.33 -5.01
CA SER A 113 -3.25 -0.43 -5.82
C SER A 113 -4.68 0.13 -5.77
N ILE A 114 -4.95 1.15 -4.93
CA ILE A 114 -6.31 1.70 -4.70
C ILE A 114 -6.95 2.32 -5.94
N SER A 115 -6.13 2.74 -6.90
CA SER A 115 -6.59 3.36 -8.13
C SER A 115 -5.98 2.66 -9.34
N LEU A 116 -6.83 2.33 -10.31
CA LEU A 116 -6.45 1.53 -11.47
C LEU A 116 -6.52 2.37 -12.74
N CYS A 117 -5.36 2.79 -13.26
CA CYS A 117 -5.28 3.38 -14.60
C CYS A 117 -5.42 2.34 -15.74
N CYS A 118 -5.15 1.07 -15.42
CA CYS A 118 -5.18 -0.07 -16.32
C CYS A 118 -5.76 -1.28 -15.59
N PRO A 119 -6.39 -2.22 -16.31
CA PRO A 119 -6.76 -3.49 -15.72
C PRO A 119 -5.51 -4.22 -15.17
N PRO A 120 -5.62 -4.95 -14.05
CA PRO A 120 -4.56 -5.83 -13.56
C PRO A 120 -4.08 -6.79 -14.65
N ALA A 121 -2.82 -7.23 -14.55
CA ALA A 121 -2.30 -8.26 -15.45
C ALA A 121 -1.47 -9.26 -14.68
N CYS A 122 -1.44 -10.49 -15.19
CA CYS A 122 -0.61 -11.55 -14.66
C CYS A 122 0.86 -11.14 -14.69
N ARG A 123 1.56 -11.31 -13.56
CA ARG A 123 3.01 -11.02 -13.46
C ARG A 123 3.87 -11.99 -14.26
N CYS A 124 3.37 -13.20 -14.53
CA CYS A 124 4.14 -14.24 -15.21
C CYS A 124 4.04 -14.15 -16.73
N CYS A 125 2.83 -13.91 -17.28
CA CYS A 125 2.59 -13.95 -18.72
C CYS A 125 1.99 -12.66 -19.30
N MET A 126 1.81 -11.62 -18.48
CA MET A 126 1.21 -10.34 -18.87
C MET A 126 -0.25 -10.42 -19.36
N HIS A 127 -0.92 -11.57 -19.23
CA HIS A 127 -2.34 -11.70 -19.55
C HIS A 127 -3.19 -10.78 -18.67
N THR A 128 -4.08 -10.01 -19.28
CA THR A 128 -4.98 -9.09 -18.57
C THR A 128 -5.98 -9.85 -17.71
N LEU A 129 -6.14 -9.41 -16.46
CA LEU A 129 -7.04 -9.99 -15.46
C LEU A 129 -8.04 -8.91 -15.00
N PRO A 130 -9.06 -8.59 -15.82
CA PRO A 130 -10.03 -7.57 -15.46
C PRO A 130 -10.82 -7.99 -14.22
N LEU A 131 -11.20 -7.00 -13.40
CA LEU A 131 -12.13 -7.21 -12.30
C LEU A 131 -13.54 -7.45 -12.86
N THR A 132 -14.32 -8.29 -12.19
CA THR A 132 -15.76 -8.42 -12.50
C THR A 132 -16.50 -7.13 -12.13
N ASP A 133 -17.68 -6.89 -12.71
CA ASP A 133 -18.49 -5.71 -12.37
C ASP A 133 -18.83 -5.60 -10.87
N SER A 134 -18.94 -6.73 -10.16
CA SER A 134 -19.16 -6.76 -8.71
C SER A 134 -17.90 -6.37 -7.93
N GLN A 135 -16.72 -6.81 -8.38
CA GLN A 135 -15.44 -6.45 -7.78
C GLN A 135 -15.13 -4.97 -8.02
N GLN A 136 -15.34 -4.49 -9.24
CA GLN A 136 -15.15 -3.09 -9.62
C GLN A 136 -16.00 -2.16 -8.73
N ARG A 137 -17.30 -2.45 -8.59
CA ARG A 137 -18.20 -1.68 -7.71
C ARG A 137 -17.81 -1.75 -6.24
N SER A 138 -17.22 -2.86 -5.79
CA SER A 138 -16.73 -2.99 -4.41
C SER A 138 -15.51 -2.10 -4.18
N VAL A 139 -14.58 -2.04 -5.13
CA VAL A 139 -13.39 -1.17 -5.07
C VAL A 139 -13.80 0.30 -5.09
N GLU A 140 -14.76 0.69 -5.95
CA GLU A 140 -15.30 2.05 -6.00
C GLU A 140 -15.98 2.49 -4.70
N LYS A 141 -16.47 1.53 -3.90
CA LYS A 141 -17.01 1.77 -2.55
C LYS A 141 -15.93 1.73 -1.45
N GLY A 142 -14.66 1.61 -1.80
CA GLY A 142 -13.53 1.60 -0.87
C GLY A 142 -13.15 0.22 -0.32
N ASN A 143 -13.70 -0.88 -0.85
CA ASN A 143 -13.29 -2.23 -0.46
C ASN A 143 -12.07 -2.70 -1.26
N TYR A 144 -10.89 -2.28 -0.82
CA TYR A 144 -9.61 -2.61 -1.46
C TYR A 144 -9.04 -3.97 -1.05
N SER A 145 -9.60 -4.63 -0.02
CA SER A 145 -9.13 -5.94 0.45
C SER A 145 -9.15 -7.02 -0.65
N LEU A 146 -10.10 -6.90 -1.60
CA LEU A 146 -10.23 -7.77 -2.78
C LEU A 146 -9.01 -7.74 -3.72
N LEU A 147 -8.22 -6.66 -3.67
CA LEU A 147 -6.99 -6.52 -4.46
C LEU A 147 -5.81 -7.29 -3.81
N MET A 148 -5.94 -7.67 -2.54
CA MET A 148 -4.91 -8.34 -1.75
C MET A 148 -5.09 -9.87 -1.69
N GLU A 149 -5.91 -10.42 -2.57
CA GLU A 149 -6.16 -11.86 -2.70
C GLU A 149 -5.24 -12.46 -3.76
N GLN A 150 -4.82 -13.71 -3.54
CA GLN A 150 -4.14 -14.48 -4.56
C GLN A 150 -5.15 -14.95 -5.60
N VAL A 151 -4.80 -14.79 -6.88
CA VAL A 151 -5.65 -15.21 -8.00
C VAL A 151 -4.83 -16.13 -8.90
N THR A 152 -5.45 -17.19 -9.39
CA THR A 152 -4.85 -18.08 -10.40
C THR A 152 -5.06 -17.46 -11.78
N CYS A 153 -3.98 -17.26 -12.53
CA CYS A 153 -4.08 -16.78 -13.91
C CYS A 153 -4.69 -17.87 -14.80
N SER A 154 -5.78 -17.56 -15.51
CA SER A 154 -6.43 -18.48 -16.46
C SER A 154 -5.57 -18.84 -17.66
N ALA A 155 -4.60 -18.00 -18.02
CA ALA A 155 -3.75 -18.21 -19.19
C ALA A 155 -2.51 -19.06 -18.90
N CYS A 156 -1.85 -18.89 -17.76
CA CYS A 156 -0.60 -19.61 -17.44
C CYS A 156 -0.66 -20.46 -16.16
N GLY A 157 -1.76 -20.41 -15.40
CA GLY A 157 -1.93 -21.18 -14.17
C GLY A 157 -1.19 -20.65 -12.94
N SER A 158 -0.40 -19.58 -13.04
CA SER A 158 0.34 -19.04 -11.89
C SER A 158 -0.60 -18.44 -10.85
N GLN A 159 -0.42 -18.81 -9.57
CA GLN A 159 -1.11 -18.20 -8.44
C GLN A 159 -0.21 -17.12 -7.81
N ASP A 160 -0.67 -15.87 -7.81
CA ASP A 160 0.05 -14.72 -7.21
C ASP A 160 -0.93 -13.57 -6.89
N TYR A 161 -0.46 -12.53 -6.23
CA TYR A 161 -1.15 -11.26 -6.00
C TYR A 161 -1.15 -10.38 -7.27
N HIS A 162 -1.75 -10.86 -8.36
CA HIS A 162 -1.71 -10.18 -9.67
C HIS A 162 -2.40 -8.79 -9.68
N ARG A 163 -3.26 -8.51 -8.69
CA ARG A 163 -4.01 -7.26 -8.57
C ARG A 163 -3.25 -6.16 -7.84
N ILE A 164 -2.12 -6.48 -7.22
CA ILE A 164 -1.27 -5.50 -6.57
C ILE A 164 -0.36 -4.84 -7.60
N ARG A 165 -0.40 -3.51 -7.65
CA ARG A 165 0.53 -2.72 -8.44
C ARG A 165 1.88 -2.69 -7.73
N ARG A 166 2.93 -3.13 -8.42
CA ARG A 166 4.30 -3.12 -7.90
C ARG A 166 5.04 -1.86 -8.34
N ILE A 167 6.08 -1.49 -7.59
CA ILE A 167 6.86 -0.27 -7.85
C ILE A 167 7.41 -0.25 -9.29
N ASP A 168 7.82 -1.39 -9.84
CA ASP A 168 8.34 -1.52 -11.20
C ASP A 168 7.32 -1.17 -12.31
N MET A 169 6.04 -0.96 -11.96
CA MET A 169 4.99 -0.49 -12.87
C MET A 169 4.69 1.02 -12.73
N ILE A 170 5.50 1.74 -11.95
CA ILE A 170 5.36 3.15 -11.63
C ILE A 170 6.59 3.91 -12.15
N LYS A 171 6.38 4.84 -13.09
CA LYS A 171 7.41 5.81 -13.51
C LYS A 171 7.44 6.95 -12.51
N ILE A 172 8.52 7.02 -11.77
CA ILE A 172 8.85 8.16 -10.93
C ILE A 172 9.47 9.20 -11.85
N ASN A 173 8.72 10.28 -12.11
CA ASN A 173 9.31 11.44 -12.76
C ASN A 173 10.31 12.01 -11.77
N GLU A 174 11.61 11.99 -12.10
CA GLU A 174 12.61 12.65 -11.29
C GLU A 174 12.20 14.11 -11.13
N VAL A 175 11.98 14.52 -9.89
CA VAL A 175 11.68 15.91 -9.56
C VAL A 175 12.95 16.69 -9.87
N GLN A 176 12.93 17.47 -10.96
CA GLN A 176 13.93 18.51 -11.22
C GLN A 176 13.82 19.62 -10.19
#